data_AF-A0A0L0SDG7-F1
#
_entry.id   AF-A0A0L0SDG7-F1
#
_cell.length_a   1.000
_cell.length_b   1.000
_cell.length_c   1.000
_cell.angle_alpha   90.00
_cell.angle_beta   90.00
_cell.angle_gamma   90.00
#
_symmetry.space_group_name_H-M   'P 1'
#
loop_
_entity.id
_entity.type
_entity.pdbx_description
1 polymer ?
#
loop_
_entity_poly.entity_id
_entity_poly.type
_entity_poly.pdbx_seq_one_letter_code
_entity_poly.pdbx_strand_id
1 'polypeptide(L)'
;MGEVWVRGPSVFQGYYNQPKLTQECLTPDGWLLTGDIGRLNPNGSISIVDRKKNLVKLAHGEYIALEKLESIYSGSKFVNRICVYADSHRYFPIAIVSPVPGAIQAVARAHGISYSSWEQLCPNKHHTFQGVYGKDPDLPLAIEWKLIKGSKILKLLWVFCFPFLYVLRGALMLKTPQTWEIINWIWTISSDLAVFSLCGPRGLAYLALSLWFGYGLHPAAAHFIQEHYTWNGGQETYSYYGSLNGPFMNIGYHNEHHDFTKVPWSKLPAIRAIAPEFYDTIAYHTSWVRVIYEFVMKDELGPQSRLGRHFEDHKNGRATIQTVRKSAKAE
;
A
#
# COMPACT_ATOMS: atom_id res chain seq x y z
N MET A 1 -11.98 18.29 36.69
CA MET A 1 -10.95 18.33 35.61
C MET A 1 -11.21 19.60 34.81
N GLY A 2 -10.16 20.26 34.36
CA GLY A 2 -10.27 21.53 33.64
C GLY A 2 -8.93 21.94 33.07
N GLU A 3 -8.91 23.03 32.30
CA GLU A 3 -7.67 23.61 31.80
C GLU A 3 -6.86 24.20 32.97
N VAL A 4 -5.56 23.91 33.01
CA VAL A 4 -4.65 24.47 34.01
C VAL A 4 -4.27 25.87 33.56
N TRP A 5 -4.58 26.87 34.37
CA TRP A 5 -4.13 28.24 34.14
C TRP A 5 -3.03 28.59 35.14
N VAL A 6 -2.01 29.32 34.70
CA VAL A 6 -0.89 29.73 35.55
C VAL A 6 -0.65 31.23 35.43
N ARG A 7 -0.25 31.85 36.54
CA ARG A 7 0.10 33.26 36.62
C ARG A 7 1.30 33.41 37.54
N GLY A 8 2.29 34.20 37.14
CA GLY A 8 3.47 34.48 37.94
C GLY A 8 4.61 35.09 37.13
N PRO A 9 5.75 35.40 37.77
CA PRO A 9 6.88 36.08 37.14
C PRO A 9 7.50 35.33 35.96
N SER A 10 7.32 34.00 35.92
CA SER A 10 7.83 33.13 34.85
C SER A 10 6.96 33.12 33.59
N VAL A 11 5.77 33.73 33.63
CA VAL A 11 4.88 33.82 32.45
C VAL A 11 5.44 34.88 31.50
N PHE A 12 5.72 34.48 30.27
CA PHE A 12 6.15 35.36 29.19
C PHE A 12 5.14 36.50 28.91
N GLN A 13 5.62 37.61 28.33
CA GLN A 13 4.79 38.79 28.03
C GLN A 13 3.98 38.66 26.73
N GLY A 14 4.29 37.66 25.91
CA GLY A 14 3.64 37.42 24.62
C GLY A 14 4.61 36.96 23.55
N TYR A 15 4.04 36.64 22.38
CA TYR A 15 4.79 36.26 21.19
C TYR A 15 5.28 37.49 20.42
N TYR A 16 6.54 37.47 20.00
CA TYR A 16 7.15 38.55 19.23
C TYR A 16 6.42 38.79 17.90
N ASN A 17 6.01 40.04 17.64
CA ASN A 17 5.25 40.45 16.46
C ASN A 17 3.94 39.67 16.20
N GLN A 18 3.36 39.02 17.22
CA GLN A 18 2.16 38.21 17.08
C GLN A 18 1.10 38.58 18.15
N PRO A 19 0.55 39.80 18.13
CA PRO A 19 -0.35 40.30 19.18
C PRO A 19 -1.66 39.48 19.29
N LYS A 20 -2.17 38.95 18.18
CA LYS A 20 -3.39 38.11 18.18
C LYS A 20 -3.19 36.81 18.97
N LEU A 21 -2.11 36.08 18.68
CA LEU A 21 -1.79 34.83 19.37
C LEU A 21 -1.49 35.04 20.85
N THR A 22 -0.89 36.19 21.20
CA THR A 22 -0.69 36.60 22.60
C THR A 22 -2.02 36.79 23.33
N GLN A 23 -2.99 37.48 22.71
CA GLN A 23 -4.32 37.68 23.31
C GLN A 23 -5.13 36.40 23.41
N GLU A 24 -4.87 35.40 22.55
CA GLU A 24 -5.54 34.10 22.60
C GLU A 24 -5.07 33.23 23.78
N CYS A 25 -3.83 33.40 24.25
CA CYS A 25 -3.26 32.57 25.33
C CYS A 25 -3.09 33.28 26.66
N LEU A 26 -3.24 34.61 26.72
CA LEU A 26 -3.19 35.40 27.95
C LEU A 26 -4.52 36.09 28.22
N THR A 27 -5.07 35.92 29.42
CA THR A 27 -6.26 36.64 29.86
C THR A 27 -5.93 38.10 30.18
N PRO A 28 -6.93 39.02 30.16
CA PRO A 28 -6.72 40.43 30.53
C PRO A 28 -6.16 40.65 31.94
N ASP A 29 -6.40 39.72 32.87
CA ASP A 29 -5.91 39.73 34.25
C ASP A 29 -4.59 38.96 34.46
N GLY A 30 -3.93 38.54 33.37
CA GLY A 30 -2.56 38.04 33.36
C GLY A 30 -2.38 36.53 33.54
N TRP A 31 -3.43 35.73 33.38
CA TRP A 31 -3.32 34.27 33.40
C TRP A 31 -2.94 33.72 32.03
N LEU A 32 -2.02 32.76 32.02
CA LEU A 32 -1.70 31.95 30.86
C LEU A 32 -2.62 30.73 30.79
N LEU A 33 -3.38 30.64 29.70
CA LEU A 33 -4.10 29.45 29.31
C LEU A 33 -3.10 28.45 28.72
N THR A 34 -2.67 27.47 29.52
CA THR A 34 -1.60 26.53 29.11
C THR A 34 -1.99 25.64 27.94
N GLY A 35 -3.30 25.42 27.74
CA GLY A 35 -3.81 24.39 26.86
C GLY A 35 -3.66 22.98 27.42
N ASP A 36 -3.25 22.80 28.68
CA ASP A 36 -3.13 21.51 29.36
C ASP A 36 -4.38 21.22 30.21
N ILE A 37 -4.94 20.02 30.10
CA ILE A 37 -6.04 19.59 30.95
C ILE A 37 -5.48 18.90 32.19
N GLY A 38 -5.82 19.44 33.36
CA GLY A 38 -5.39 18.95 34.66
C GLY A 38 -6.52 18.31 35.46
N ARG A 39 -6.13 17.39 36.34
CA ARG A 39 -6.95 16.88 37.43
C ARG A 39 -6.32 17.29 38.75
N LEU A 40 -7.08 17.98 39.60
CA LEU A 40 -6.70 18.22 40.99
C LEU A 40 -6.86 16.90 41.77
N ASN A 41 -5.79 16.48 42.44
CA ASN A 41 -5.78 15.31 43.30
C ASN A 41 -6.24 15.67 44.72
N PRO A 42 -6.69 14.70 45.54
CA PRO A 42 -7.15 14.97 46.91
C PRO A 42 -6.10 15.63 47.82
N ASN A 43 -4.82 15.47 47.52
CA ASN A 43 -3.70 16.08 48.26
C ASN A 43 -3.33 17.49 47.75
N GLY A 44 -4.11 18.07 46.83
CA GLY A 44 -3.86 19.39 46.26
C GLY A 44 -2.85 19.44 45.11
N SER A 45 -2.19 18.30 44.78
CA SER A 45 -1.33 18.22 43.59
C SER A 45 -2.17 18.19 42.30
N ILE A 46 -1.57 18.55 41.17
CA ILE A 46 -2.21 18.50 39.84
C ILE A 46 -1.54 17.42 39.01
N SER A 47 -2.34 16.53 38.42
CA SER A 47 -1.89 15.61 37.37
C SER A 47 -2.30 16.14 36.00
N ILE A 48 -1.34 16.25 35.08
CA ILE A 48 -1.60 16.57 33.68
C ILE A 48 -2.19 15.33 32.99
N VAL A 49 -3.32 15.52 32.30
CA VAL A 49 -4.09 14.44 31.66
C VAL A 49 -3.77 14.34 30.18
N ASP A 50 -3.87 15.46 29.46
CA ASP A 50 -3.56 15.59 28.03
C ASP A 50 -3.59 17.08 27.63
N ARG A 51 -3.23 17.39 26.39
CA ARG A 51 -3.47 18.69 25.76
C ARG A 51 -4.94 18.85 25.42
N LYS A 52 -5.50 20.04 25.63
CA LYS A 52 -6.87 20.43 25.22
C LYS A 52 -7.12 20.15 23.74
N LYS A 53 -6.10 20.29 22.89
CA LYS A 53 -6.17 20.00 21.45
C LYS A 53 -6.08 18.51 21.10
N ASN A 54 -5.59 17.66 22.01
CA ASN A 54 -5.37 16.23 21.78
C ASN A 54 -6.46 15.35 22.41
N LEU A 55 -7.47 15.97 23.02
CA LEU A 55 -8.70 15.28 23.42
C LEU A 55 -9.68 15.24 22.24
N VAL A 56 -9.98 14.03 21.76
CA VAL A 56 -10.93 13.82 20.67
C VAL A 56 -12.19 13.17 21.22
N LYS A 57 -13.35 13.75 20.92
CA LYS A 57 -14.65 13.14 21.20
C LYS A 57 -15.04 12.21 20.05
N LEU A 58 -15.24 10.92 20.33
CA LEU A 58 -15.69 9.94 19.34
C LEU A 58 -17.19 10.07 19.03
N ALA A 59 -17.66 9.36 18.00
CA ALA A 59 -19.05 9.40 17.53
C ALA A 59 -20.09 9.02 18.61
N HIS A 60 -19.73 8.15 19.56
CA HIS A 60 -20.57 7.75 20.69
C HIS A 60 -20.43 8.64 21.93
N GLY A 61 -19.65 9.73 21.83
CA GLY A 61 -19.59 10.78 22.83
C GLY A 61 -18.52 10.65 23.90
N GLU A 62 -17.74 9.56 23.93
CA GLU A 62 -16.60 9.43 24.83
C GLU A 62 -15.40 10.24 24.35
N TYR A 63 -14.64 10.76 25.30
CA TYR A 63 -13.41 11.50 25.04
C TYR A 63 -12.21 10.58 25.17
N ILE A 64 -11.32 10.62 24.17
CA ILE A 64 -10.05 9.91 24.15
C ILE A 64 -8.91 10.91 24.24
N ALA A 65 -8.00 10.62 25.16
CA ALA A 65 -6.71 11.28 25.33
C ALA A 65 -5.65 10.57 24.49
N LEU A 66 -5.26 11.17 23.35
CA LEU A 66 -4.36 10.53 22.38
C LEU A 66 -2.97 10.28 22.97
N GLU A 67 -2.37 11.29 23.60
CA GLU A 67 -1.01 11.18 24.19
C GLU A 67 -0.97 10.15 25.31
N LYS A 68 -2.07 10.06 26.08
CA LYS A 68 -2.19 9.04 27.12
C LYS A 68 -2.18 7.63 26.53
N LEU A 69 -2.90 7.40 25.43
CA LEU A 69 -2.87 6.10 24.74
C LEU A 69 -1.49 5.80 24.16
N GLU A 70 -0.88 6.78 23.50
CA GLU A 70 0.49 6.65 22.96
C GLU A 70 1.49 6.31 24.07
N SER A 71 1.42 6.98 25.22
CA SER A 71 2.27 6.72 26.38
C SER A 71 2.10 5.29 26.91
N ILE A 72 0.85 4.83 27.09
CA ILE A 72 0.55 3.47 27.56
C ILE A 72 1.09 2.43 26.58
N TYR A 73 0.76 2.56 25.29
CA TYR A 73 1.15 1.57 24.28
C TYR A 73 2.64 1.60 23.95
N SER A 74 3.31 2.75 24.12
CA SER A 74 4.77 2.84 24.00
C SER A 74 5.50 2.00 25.05
N GLY A 75 4.86 1.66 26.17
CA GLY A 75 5.41 0.73 27.17
C GLY A 75 5.44 -0.73 26.71
N SER A 76 4.82 -1.08 25.59
CA SER A 76 4.84 -2.44 25.03
C SER A 76 6.21 -2.77 24.44
N LYS A 77 6.77 -3.94 24.80
CA LYS A 77 8.01 -4.47 24.21
C LYS A 77 7.97 -4.65 22.68
N PHE A 78 6.77 -4.61 22.09
CA PHE A 78 6.57 -4.74 20.65
C PHE A 78 6.55 -3.40 19.92
N VAL A 79 6.40 -2.28 20.62
CA VAL A 79 6.20 -0.95 20.03
C VAL A 79 7.48 -0.15 20.14
N ASN A 80 8.03 0.31 19.00
CA ASN A 80 9.16 1.22 18.95
C ASN A 80 8.70 2.68 18.88
N ARG A 81 7.70 2.96 18.04
CA ARG A 81 7.01 4.25 17.95
C ARG A 81 5.53 4.00 17.68
N ILE A 82 4.68 4.87 18.19
CA ILE A 82 3.24 4.84 17.94
C ILE A 82 2.73 6.26 17.72
N CYS A 83 1.79 6.41 16.81
CA CYS A 83 0.97 7.60 16.65
C CYS A 83 -0.50 7.16 16.65
N VAL A 84 -1.28 7.65 17.60
CA VAL A 84 -2.71 7.35 17.70
C VAL A 84 -3.49 8.45 17.00
N TYR A 85 -4.43 8.05 16.15
CA TYR A 85 -5.33 8.95 15.45
C TYR A 85 -6.78 8.62 15.81
N ALA A 86 -7.57 9.63 16.12
CA ALA A 86 -8.99 9.51 16.35
C ALA A 86 -9.73 10.57 15.55
N ASP A 87 -10.94 10.22 15.12
CA ASP A 87 -11.83 11.11 14.36
C ASP A 87 -13.21 11.14 15.03
N SER A 88 -13.82 12.32 15.07
CA SER A 88 -15.09 12.51 15.79
C SER A 88 -16.30 11.84 15.14
N HIS A 89 -16.19 11.44 13.88
CA HIS A 89 -17.21 10.68 13.15
C HIS A 89 -16.95 9.16 13.20
N ARG A 90 -15.92 8.70 13.92
CA ARG A 90 -15.59 7.28 14.05
C ARG A 90 -15.86 6.78 15.47
N TYR A 91 -16.15 5.48 15.55
CA TYR A 91 -16.45 4.79 16.82
C TYR A 91 -15.21 4.26 17.53
N PHE A 92 -14.04 4.29 16.90
CA PHE A 92 -12.80 3.79 17.47
C PHE A 92 -11.61 4.57 16.92
N PRO A 93 -10.54 4.75 17.72
CA PRO A 93 -9.28 5.27 17.24
C PRO A 93 -8.51 4.20 16.45
N ILE A 94 -7.56 4.64 15.64
CA ILE A 94 -6.56 3.78 15.00
C ILE A 94 -5.16 4.21 15.45
N ALA A 95 -4.16 3.36 15.21
CA ALA A 95 -2.78 3.71 15.50
C ALA A 95 -1.85 3.25 14.39
N ILE A 96 -0.87 4.10 14.07
CA ILE A 96 0.27 3.74 13.23
C ILE A 96 1.38 3.29 14.17
N VAL A 97 1.77 2.03 14.07
CA VAL A 97 2.76 1.41 14.96
C VAL A 97 4.00 1.03 14.16
N SER A 98 5.15 1.51 14.60
CA SER A 98 6.45 0.98 14.19
C SER A 98 6.85 -0.11 15.19
N PRO A 99 6.90 -1.39 14.78
CA PRO A 99 7.19 -2.47 15.71
C PRO A 99 8.69 -2.61 16.01
N VAL A 100 9.02 -3.21 17.16
CA VAL A 100 10.40 -3.60 17.53
C VAL A 100 10.76 -4.91 16.81
N PRO A 101 11.73 -4.92 15.87
CA PRO A 101 11.98 -6.10 15.04
C PRO A 101 12.37 -7.34 15.83
N GLY A 102 13.25 -7.20 16.82
CA GLY A 102 13.71 -8.33 17.64
C GLY A 102 12.59 -8.99 18.43
N ALA A 103 11.63 -8.21 18.94
CA ALA A 103 10.49 -8.72 19.69
C ALA A 103 9.53 -9.51 18.80
N ILE A 104 9.24 -8.99 17.60
CA ILE A 104 8.39 -9.68 16.62
C ILE A 104 9.06 -10.96 16.10
N GLN A 105 10.37 -10.93 15.84
CA GLN A 105 11.15 -12.10 15.46
C GLN A 105 11.17 -13.19 16.54
N ALA A 106 11.24 -12.80 17.82
CA ALA A 106 11.15 -13.76 18.92
C ALA A 106 9.78 -14.45 18.98
N VAL A 107 8.69 -13.69 18.73
CA VAL A 107 7.33 -14.25 18.60
C VAL A 107 7.26 -15.20 17.42
N ALA A 108 7.79 -14.82 16.26
CA ALA A 108 7.82 -15.68 15.08
C ALA A 108 8.52 -17.03 15.36
N ARG A 109 9.69 -17.00 16.03
CA ARG A 109 10.40 -18.21 16.45
C ARG A 109 9.58 -19.06 17.43
N ALA A 110 8.96 -18.43 18.43
CA ALA A 110 8.14 -19.12 19.43
C ALA A 110 6.92 -19.83 18.81
N HIS A 111 6.38 -19.29 17.72
CA HIS A 111 5.25 -19.88 16.98
C HIS A 111 5.69 -20.76 15.79
N GLY A 112 6.97 -21.07 15.65
CA GLY A 112 7.47 -21.93 14.56
C GLY A 112 7.36 -21.30 13.15
N ILE A 113 7.18 -19.98 13.06
CA ILE A 113 7.10 -19.27 11.77
C ILE A 113 8.52 -19.17 11.20
N SER A 114 8.77 -19.90 10.11
CA SER A 114 10.04 -19.82 9.38
C SER A 114 10.12 -18.54 8.54
N TYR A 115 11.22 -17.81 8.65
CA TYR A 115 11.50 -16.60 7.88
C TYR A 115 13.00 -16.46 7.62
N SER A 116 13.38 -15.88 6.48
CA SER A 116 14.76 -15.57 6.11
C SER A 116 15.08 -14.08 6.15
N SER A 117 14.06 -13.21 6.27
CA SER A 117 14.24 -11.75 6.43
C SER A 117 13.07 -11.14 7.20
N TRP A 118 13.27 -9.91 7.72
CA TRP A 118 12.27 -9.14 8.47
C TRP A 118 10.94 -8.99 7.70
N GLU A 119 11.03 -8.74 6.41
CA GLU A 119 9.89 -8.43 5.55
C GLU A 119 9.00 -9.65 5.30
N GLN A 120 9.55 -10.87 5.40
CA GLN A 120 8.75 -12.10 5.30
C GLN A 120 7.81 -12.30 6.49
N LEU A 121 8.06 -11.62 7.61
CA LEU A 121 7.14 -11.59 8.75
C LEU A 121 5.94 -10.67 8.50
N CYS A 122 5.99 -9.81 7.49
CA CYS A 122 4.83 -9.10 6.99
C CYS A 122 4.10 -10.01 5.99
N PRO A 123 2.86 -10.44 6.26
CA PRO A 123 2.20 -11.50 5.50
C PRO A 123 1.84 -11.13 4.06
N ASN A 124 2.09 -9.88 3.62
CA ASN A 124 1.74 -9.48 2.27
C ASN A 124 2.80 -9.94 1.26
N LYS A 125 2.64 -11.17 0.76
CA LYS A 125 3.44 -11.72 -0.34
C LYS A 125 3.19 -11.02 -1.68
N HIS A 126 2.15 -10.19 -1.78
CA HIS A 126 1.80 -9.39 -2.95
C HIS A 126 3.04 -8.59 -3.36
N HIS A 127 3.69 -9.03 -4.45
CA HIS A 127 4.89 -8.44 -5.02
C HIS A 127 6.19 -8.58 -4.22
N THR A 128 6.23 -9.45 -3.20
CA THR A 128 7.48 -9.74 -2.46
C THR A 128 8.63 -10.12 -3.41
N PHE A 129 8.36 -10.90 -4.45
CA PHE A 129 9.36 -11.30 -5.44
C PHE A 129 9.19 -10.60 -6.78
N GLN A 130 8.60 -9.39 -6.82
CA GLN A 130 8.42 -8.65 -8.07
C GLN A 130 9.75 -8.46 -8.80
N GLY A 131 9.76 -8.83 -10.08
CA GLY A 131 10.93 -8.78 -10.95
C GLY A 131 12.01 -9.82 -10.63
N VAL A 132 11.76 -10.82 -9.78
CA VAL A 132 12.78 -11.83 -9.43
C VAL A 132 12.68 -13.05 -10.34
N TYR A 133 13.75 -13.33 -11.07
CA TYR A 133 13.80 -14.49 -11.98
C TYR A 133 13.49 -15.81 -11.26
N GLY A 134 12.61 -16.62 -11.85
CA GLY A 134 12.20 -17.93 -11.31
C GLY A 134 11.25 -17.87 -10.10
N LYS A 135 10.89 -16.67 -9.62
CA LYS A 135 9.97 -16.47 -8.50
C LYS A 135 8.75 -15.62 -8.88
N ASP A 136 8.90 -14.72 -9.83
CA ASP A 136 7.82 -13.90 -10.38
C ASP A 136 7.21 -14.53 -11.64
N PRO A 137 5.92 -14.96 -11.62
CA PRO A 137 5.24 -15.51 -12.79
C PRO A 137 4.97 -14.46 -13.89
N ASP A 138 4.97 -13.17 -13.55
CA ASP A 138 4.62 -12.10 -14.47
C ASP A 138 5.83 -11.69 -15.34
N LEU A 139 7.04 -12.20 -15.05
CA LEU A 139 8.22 -11.98 -15.87
C LEU A 139 8.13 -12.74 -17.21
N PRO A 140 8.33 -12.07 -18.36
CA PRO A 140 8.44 -12.75 -19.64
C PRO A 140 9.61 -13.73 -19.70
N LEU A 141 9.39 -14.87 -20.34
CA LEU A 141 10.46 -15.85 -20.56
C LEU A 141 11.49 -15.31 -21.55
N ALA A 142 12.73 -15.82 -21.45
CA ALA A 142 13.81 -15.39 -22.32
C ALA A 142 13.53 -15.62 -23.82
N ILE A 143 12.73 -16.64 -24.14
CA ILE A 143 12.33 -16.95 -25.51
C ILE A 143 11.30 -15.94 -26.06
N GLU A 144 10.42 -15.42 -25.19
CA GLU A 144 9.36 -14.49 -25.60
C GLU A 144 9.97 -13.20 -26.13
N TRP A 145 10.87 -12.57 -25.35
CA TRP A 145 11.49 -11.33 -25.81
C TRP A 145 12.38 -11.56 -27.04
N LYS A 146 13.09 -12.69 -27.16
CA LYS A 146 13.91 -13.01 -28.34
C LYS A 146 13.07 -13.12 -29.61
N LEU A 147 11.90 -13.75 -29.52
CA LEU A 147 10.98 -13.92 -30.64
C LEU A 147 10.38 -12.58 -31.09
N ILE A 148 10.01 -11.72 -30.14
CA ILE A 148 9.20 -10.52 -30.38
C ILE A 148 10.05 -9.29 -30.74
N LYS A 149 11.33 -9.30 -30.38
CA LYS A 149 12.25 -8.17 -30.54
C LYS A 149 12.21 -7.62 -31.98
N GLY A 150 11.91 -6.33 -32.11
CA GLY A 150 11.95 -5.60 -33.38
C GLY A 150 10.73 -5.77 -34.29
N SER A 151 9.70 -6.55 -33.90
CA SER A 151 8.49 -6.72 -34.72
C SER A 151 7.22 -6.24 -34.03
N LYS A 152 6.60 -5.20 -34.59
CA LYS A 152 5.33 -4.63 -34.11
C LYS A 152 4.18 -5.65 -34.22
N ILE A 153 4.17 -6.48 -35.26
CA ILE A 153 3.17 -7.54 -35.45
C ILE A 153 3.32 -8.60 -34.36
N LEU A 154 4.54 -9.03 -34.05
CA LEU A 154 4.78 -10.01 -33.00
C LEU A 154 4.46 -9.45 -31.61
N LYS A 155 4.69 -8.14 -31.37
CA LYS A 155 4.23 -7.47 -30.14
C LYS A 155 2.71 -7.48 -30.02
N LEU A 156 1.99 -7.18 -31.11
CA LEU A 156 0.53 -7.22 -31.13
C LEU A 156 0.00 -8.63 -30.87
N LEU A 157 0.57 -9.64 -31.53
CA LEU A 157 0.22 -11.05 -31.31
C LEU A 157 0.54 -11.50 -29.88
N TRP A 158 1.62 -11.01 -29.28
CA TRP A 158 1.96 -11.30 -27.90
C TRP A 158 0.93 -10.73 -26.92
N VAL A 159 0.46 -9.49 -27.11
CA VAL A 159 -0.62 -8.91 -26.30
C VAL A 159 -1.91 -9.72 -26.48
N PHE A 160 -2.23 -10.10 -27.71
CA PHE A 160 -3.41 -10.93 -28.01
C PHE A 160 -3.35 -12.31 -27.35
N CYS A 161 -2.17 -12.95 -27.31
CA CYS A 161 -1.95 -14.26 -26.71
C CYS A 161 -1.56 -14.20 -25.23
N PHE A 162 -1.57 -13.02 -24.60
CA PHE A 162 -1.15 -12.82 -23.21
C PHE A 162 -1.83 -13.77 -22.21
N PRO A 163 -3.15 -14.03 -22.27
CA PRO A 163 -3.82 -14.94 -21.33
C PRO A 163 -3.21 -16.35 -21.34
N PHE A 164 -2.89 -16.86 -22.53
CA PHE A 164 -2.28 -18.18 -22.70
C PHE A 164 -0.83 -18.20 -22.18
N LEU A 165 -0.06 -17.15 -22.50
CA LEU A 165 1.32 -17.03 -22.05
C LEU A 165 1.39 -16.96 -20.52
N TYR A 166 0.44 -16.27 -19.88
CA TYR A 166 0.35 -16.18 -18.43
C TYR A 166 0.17 -17.55 -17.77
N VAL A 167 -0.78 -18.35 -18.27
CA VAL A 167 -1.02 -19.72 -17.80
C VAL A 167 0.20 -20.60 -18.04
N LEU A 168 0.82 -20.51 -19.23
CA LEU A 168 2.01 -21.27 -19.58
C LEU A 168 3.18 -20.95 -18.65
N ARG A 169 3.44 -19.67 -18.36
CA ARG A 169 4.49 -19.26 -17.41
C ARG A 169 4.24 -19.85 -16.03
N GLY A 170 3.01 -19.76 -15.54
CA GLY A 170 2.62 -20.36 -14.26
C GLY A 170 2.87 -21.86 -14.20
N ALA A 171 2.48 -22.60 -15.25
CA ALA A 171 2.68 -24.04 -15.35
C ALA A 171 4.17 -24.43 -15.39
N LEU A 172 5.00 -23.67 -16.11
CA LEU A 172 6.44 -23.89 -16.21
C LEU A 172 7.19 -23.66 -14.87
N MET A 173 6.60 -22.95 -13.92
CA MET A 173 7.18 -22.78 -12.58
C MET A 173 7.07 -24.04 -11.71
N LEU A 174 6.34 -25.09 -12.15
CA LEU A 174 6.21 -26.39 -11.47
C LEU A 174 5.90 -26.28 -9.97
N LYS A 175 5.05 -25.32 -9.59
CA LYS A 175 4.63 -25.16 -8.19
C LYS A 175 3.70 -26.29 -7.80
N THR A 176 3.90 -26.85 -6.61
CA THR A 176 2.97 -27.81 -6.04
C THR A 176 1.68 -27.09 -5.63
N PRO A 177 0.50 -27.57 -6.06
CA PRO A 177 -0.75 -26.90 -5.76
C PRO A 177 -1.06 -26.98 -4.25
N GLN A 178 -1.47 -25.86 -3.68
CA GLN A 178 -1.93 -25.74 -2.30
C GLN A 178 -3.37 -26.26 -2.17
N THR A 179 -3.78 -26.59 -0.94
CA THR A 179 -5.14 -27.08 -0.65
C THR A 179 -6.24 -26.15 -1.20
N TRP A 180 -6.08 -24.84 -1.04
CA TRP A 180 -7.06 -23.86 -1.56
C TRP A 180 -7.08 -23.78 -3.09
N GLU A 181 -5.94 -23.99 -3.75
CA GLU A 181 -5.86 -24.03 -5.20
C GLU A 181 -6.56 -25.27 -5.75
N ILE A 182 -6.41 -26.43 -5.08
CA ILE A 182 -7.13 -27.66 -5.42
C ILE A 182 -8.64 -27.47 -5.27
N ILE A 183 -9.08 -26.88 -4.16
CA ILE A 183 -10.51 -26.56 -3.94
C ILE A 183 -11.03 -25.65 -5.05
N ASN A 184 -10.27 -24.61 -5.41
CA ASN A 184 -10.62 -23.71 -6.49
C ASN A 184 -10.72 -24.44 -7.85
N TRP A 185 -9.81 -25.37 -8.15
CA TRP A 185 -9.89 -26.18 -9.37
C TRP A 185 -11.13 -27.06 -9.43
N ILE A 186 -11.47 -27.74 -8.32
CA ILE A 186 -12.69 -28.55 -8.23
C ILE A 186 -13.90 -27.66 -8.50
N TRP A 187 -13.96 -26.48 -7.87
CA TRP A 187 -15.02 -25.52 -8.07
C TRP A 187 -15.13 -25.04 -9.53
N THR A 188 -14.03 -24.59 -10.13
CA THR A 188 -13.98 -24.13 -11.53
C THR A 188 -14.44 -25.24 -12.48
N ILE A 189 -13.88 -26.45 -12.36
CA ILE A 189 -14.25 -27.59 -13.21
C ILE A 189 -15.74 -27.92 -13.04
N SER A 190 -16.25 -27.93 -11.80
CA SER A 190 -17.68 -28.20 -11.56
C SER A 190 -18.59 -27.12 -12.16
N SER A 191 -18.16 -25.86 -12.11
CA SER A 191 -18.88 -24.73 -12.69
C SER A 191 -18.88 -24.81 -14.22
N ASP A 192 -17.75 -25.14 -14.83
CA ASP A 192 -17.63 -25.32 -16.28
C ASP A 192 -18.48 -26.49 -16.78
N LEU A 193 -18.50 -27.61 -16.04
CA LEU A 193 -19.38 -28.74 -16.34
C LEU A 193 -20.86 -28.36 -16.23
N ALA A 194 -21.24 -27.57 -15.22
CA ALA A 194 -22.59 -27.06 -15.08
C ALA A 194 -22.97 -26.16 -16.27
N VAL A 195 -22.10 -25.21 -16.65
CA VAL A 195 -22.30 -24.34 -17.82
C VAL A 195 -22.42 -25.17 -19.10
N PHE A 196 -21.57 -26.18 -19.28
CA PHE A 196 -21.66 -27.07 -20.44
C PHE A 196 -23.00 -27.82 -20.48
N SER A 197 -23.48 -28.32 -19.34
CA SER A 197 -24.76 -29.04 -19.28
C SER A 197 -25.97 -28.15 -19.57
N LEU A 198 -25.94 -26.87 -19.16
CA LEU A 198 -27.06 -25.93 -19.31
C LEU A 198 -27.04 -25.17 -20.64
N CYS A 199 -25.85 -24.76 -21.09
CA CYS A 199 -25.66 -23.85 -22.23
C CYS A 199 -24.97 -24.52 -23.42
N GLY A 200 -24.55 -25.78 -23.28
CA GLY A 200 -23.81 -26.51 -24.30
C GLY A 200 -22.39 -25.96 -24.55
N PRO A 201 -21.74 -26.40 -25.63
CA PRO A 201 -20.39 -25.94 -26.00
C PRO A 201 -20.33 -24.44 -26.30
N ARG A 202 -21.45 -23.82 -26.70
CA ARG A 202 -21.52 -22.38 -26.99
C ARG A 202 -21.33 -21.54 -25.73
N GLY A 203 -21.86 -21.99 -24.58
CA GLY A 203 -21.67 -21.31 -23.30
C GLY A 203 -20.20 -21.29 -22.88
N LEU A 204 -19.53 -22.44 -22.97
CA LEU A 204 -18.08 -22.51 -22.71
C LEU A 204 -17.27 -21.67 -23.69
N ALA A 205 -17.60 -21.73 -25.00
CA ALA A 205 -16.92 -20.92 -26.00
C ALA A 205 -17.08 -19.42 -25.74
N TYR A 206 -18.27 -18.98 -25.32
CA TYR A 206 -18.50 -17.60 -24.92
C TYR A 206 -17.59 -17.19 -23.75
N LEU A 207 -17.58 -17.96 -22.65
CA LEU A 207 -16.73 -17.65 -21.49
C LEU A 207 -15.24 -17.64 -21.84
N ALA A 208 -14.80 -18.64 -22.63
CA ALA A 208 -13.40 -18.73 -23.07
C ALA A 208 -13.00 -17.53 -23.95
N LEU A 209 -13.84 -17.13 -24.91
CA LEU A 209 -13.59 -15.97 -25.76
C LEU A 209 -13.67 -14.65 -24.96
N SER A 210 -14.63 -14.52 -24.04
CA SER A 210 -14.73 -13.35 -23.16
C SER A 210 -13.49 -13.19 -22.30
N LEU A 211 -12.97 -14.27 -21.71
CA LEU A 211 -11.72 -14.25 -20.96
C LEU A 211 -10.53 -13.89 -21.87
N TRP A 212 -10.45 -14.51 -23.05
CA TRP A 212 -9.38 -14.26 -24.02
C TRP A 212 -9.32 -12.79 -24.44
N PHE A 213 -10.46 -12.21 -24.86
CA PHE A 213 -10.50 -10.82 -25.26
C PHE A 213 -10.30 -9.88 -24.07
N GLY A 214 -10.91 -10.18 -22.92
CA GLY A 214 -10.85 -9.37 -21.70
C GLY A 214 -9.43 -9.23 -21.12
N TYR A 215 -8.60 -10.26 -21.27
CA TYR A 215 -7.18 -10.28 -20.86
C TYR A 215 -6.21 -10.10 -22.03
N GLY A 216 -6.70 -9.91 -23.25
CA GLY A 216 -5.91 -9.72 -24.47
C GLY A 216 -5.87 -8.27 -24.94
N LEU A 217 -6.51 -7.96 -26.07
CA LEU A 217 -6.49 -6.62 -26.68
C LEU A 217 -7.49 -5.63 -26.09
N HIS A 218 -8.36 -6.08 -25.17
CA HIS A 218 -9.29 -5.16 -24.53
C HIS A 218 -8.53 -4.08 -23.74
N PRO A 219 -8.93 -2.79 -23.77
CA PRO A 219 -8.21 -1.73 -23.07
C PRO A 219 -7.98 -2.03 -21.58
N ALA A 220 -8.93 -2.68 -20.91
CA ALA A 220 -8.77 -3.06 -19.52
C ALA A 220 -7.61 -4.03 -19.27
N ALA A 221 -7.24 -4.88 -20.22
CA ALA A 221 -6.09 -5.78 -20.10
C ALA A 221 -4.75 -5.02 -20.02
N ALA A 222 -4.74 -3.75 -20.42
CA ALA A 222 -3.53 -2.93 -20.39
C ALA A 222 -2.95 -2.76 -18.99
N HIS A 223 -3.73 -3.00 -17.91
CA HIS A 223 -3.22 -2.92 -16.53
C HIS A 223 -1.99 -3.82 -16.33
N PHE A 224 -1.98 -5.05 -16.89
CA PHE A 224 -0.81 -5.95 -16.83
C PHE A 224 0.47 -5.37 -17.44
N ILE A 225 0.31 -4.49 -18.43
CA ILE A 225 1.44 -3.77 -19.01
C ILE A 225 1.71 -2.56 -18.14
N GLN A 226 0.72 -1.67 -17.96
CA GLN A 226 0.79 -0.40 -17.24
C GLN A 226 1.47 -0.52 -15.88
N GLU A 227 1.17 -1.57 -15.13
CA GLU A 227 1.57 -1.67 -13.73
C GLU A 227 3.08 -1.82 -13.54
N HIS A 228 3.76 -2.66 -14.34
CA HIS A 228 5.11 -3.13 -14.02
C HIS A 228 6.10 -3.18 -15.20
N TYR A 229 5.72 -2.68 -16.37
CA TYR A 229 6.68 -2.43 -17.44
C TYR A 229 7.30 -1.05 -17.24
N THR A 230 8.56 -0.88 -17.58
CA THR A 230 9.28 0.38 -17.38
C THR A 230 9.20 1.23 -18.64
N TRP A 231 8.66 2.43 -18.49
CA TRP A 231 8.61 3.45 -19.55
C TRP A 231 9.65 4.54 -19.36
N ASN A 232 9.96 4.85 -18.10
CA ASN A 232 10.86 5.90 -17.69
C ASN A 232 11.96 5.29 -16.83
N GLY A 233 13.21 5.67 -17.08
CA GLY A 233 14.34 5.20 -16.29
C GLY A 233 14.15 5.54 -14.81
N GLY A 234 14.32 4.54 -13.94
CA GLY A 234 14.25 4.72 -12.48
C GLY A 234 12.87 4.51 -11.85
N GLN A 235 11.81 4.22 -12.62
CA GLN A 235 10.49 3.89 -12.09
C GLN A 235 10.03 2.50 -12.54
N GLU A 236 9.63 1.66 -11.58
CA GLU A 236 9.24 0.27 -11.83
C GLU A 236 7.73 0.05 -11.84
N THR A 237 6.97 0.95 -11.19
CA THR A 237 5.53 0.80 -10.98
C THR A 237 4.82 2.09 -11.38
N TYR A 238 3.72 1.98 -12.13
CA TYR A 238 2.96 3.13 -12.62
C TYR A 238 1.49 3.00 -12.25
N SER A 239 0.85 4.13 -11.97
CA SER A 239 -0.61 4.24 -11.84
C SER A 239 -1.24 4.67 -13.18
N TYR A 240 -2.53 4.42 -13.30
CA TYR A 240 -3.42 4.90 -14.35
C TYR A 240 -4.49 5.81 -13.73
N TYR A 241 -4.65 7.02 -14.27
CA TYR A 241 -5.62 8.02 -13.82
C TYR A 241 -6.56 8.47 -14.94
N GLY A 242 -6.99 7.53 -15.79
CA GLY A 242 -7.96 7.81 -16.85
C GLY A 242 -9.39 7.41 -16.49
N SER A 243 -10.30 7.66 -17.43
CA SER A 243 -11.74 7.47 -17.25
C SER A 243 -12.16 6.01 -16.99
N LEU A 244 -11.35 5.03 -17.39
CA LEU A 244 -11.67 3.62 -17.17
C LEU A 244 -11.55 3.20 -15.69
N ASN A 245 -10.99 4.03 -14.81
CA ASN A 245 -11.01 3.75 -13.37
C ASN A 245 -12.43 3.61 -12.82
N GLY A 246 -13.40 4.39 -13.31
CA GLY A 246 -14.80 4.27 -12.87
C GLY A 246 -15.36 2.85 -13.05
N PRO A 247 -15.46 2.34 -14.29
CA PRO A 247 -15.96 0.98 -14.53
C PRO A 247 -15.05 -0.13 -13.98
N PHE A 248 -13.74 0.11 -13.83
CA PHE A 248 -12.78 -0.87 -13.29
C PHE A 248 -12.44 -0.62 -11.81
N MET A 249 -13.37 -0.02 -11.07
CA MET A 249 -13.32 0.11 -9.60
C MET A 249 -12.00 0.69 -9.06
N ASN A 250 -11.40 1.64 -9.77
CA ASN A 250 -10.14 2.30 -9.44
C ASN A 250 -8.91 1.39 -9.38
N ILE A 251 -8.90 0.24 -10.09
CA ILE A 251 -7.72 -0.62 -10.20
C ILE A 251 -6.47 0.11 -10.68
N GLY A 252 -6.62 1.17 -11.47
CA GLY A 252 -5.51 1.96 -11.97
C GLY A 252 -4.71 2.71 -10.90
N TYR A 253 -5.24 2.90 -9.69
CA TYR A 253 -4.51 3.52 -8.57
C TYR A 253 -3.51 2.55 -7.94
N HIS A 254 -2.57 2.08 -8.77
CA HIS A 254 -1.71 0.94 -8.48
C HIS A 254 -0.66 1.26 -7.42
N ASN A 255 0.05 2.38 -7.57
CA ASN A 255 1.05 2.81 -6.58
C ASN A 255 0.40 3.01 -5.21
N GLU A 256 -0.77 3.66 -5.16
CA GLU A 256 -1.53 3.86 -3.94
C GLU A 256 -1.98 2.54 -3.29
N HIS A 257 -2.42 1.58 -4.11
CA HIS A 257 -2.76 0.24 -3.64
C HIS A 257 -1.53 -0.48 -3.07
N HIS A 258 -0.36 -0.36 -3.69
CA HIS A 258 0.88 -0.95 -3.18
C HIS A 258 1.35 -0.34 -1.86
N ASP A 259 1.23 0.97 -1.71
CA ASP A 259 1.56 1.65 -0.46
C ASP A 259 0.55 1.29 0.65
N PHE A 260 -0.73 1.14 0.30
CA PHE A 260 -1.82 0.94 1.23
C PHE A 260 -2.75 -0.23 0.85
N THR A 261 -2.19 -1.44 0.75
CA THR A 261 -2.88 -2.69 0.33
C THR A 261 -4.13 -3.10 1.12
N LYS A 262 -4.41 -2.42 2.23
CA LYS A 262 -5.60 -2.65 3.08
C LYS A 262 -6.71 -1.63 2.86
N VAL A 263 -6.43 -0.56 2.11
CA VAL A 263 -7.44 0.43 1.77
C VAL A 263 -8.26 -0.09 0.58
N PRO A 264 -9.60 -0.09 0.67
CA PRO A 264 -10.44 -0.54 -0.44
C PRO A 264 -10.26 0.36 -1.66
N TRP A 265 -10.34 -0.22 -2.86
CA TRP A 265 -10.07 0.50 -4.12
C TRP A 265 -10.94 1.74 -4.33
N SER A 266 -12.18 1.71 -3.83
CA SER A 266 -13.08 2.88 -3.81
C SER A 266 -12.53 4.12 -3.08
N LYS A 267 -11.48 3.96 -2.25
CA LYS A 267 -10.86 5.01 -1.44
C LYS A 267 -9.45 5.38 -1.88
N LEU A 268 -8.86 4.68 -2.84
CA LEU A 268 -7.53 5.03 -3.37
C LEU A 268 -7.45 6.44 -3.96
N PRO A 269 -8.50 7.00 -4.63
CA PRO A 269 -8.47 8.40 -5.04
C PRO A 269 -8.28 9.38 -3.87
N ALA A 270 -8.79 9.03 -2.68
CA ALA A 270 -8.62 9.86 -1.49
C ALA A 270 -7.18 9.80 -0.97
N ILE A 271 -6.48 8.66 -1.10
CA ILE A 271 -5.05 8.54 -0.74
C ILE A 271 -4.22 9.52 -1.55
N ARG A 272 -4.42 9.55 -2.87
CA ARG A 272 -3.71 10.50 -3.72
C ARG A 272 -4.04 11.95 -3.36
N ALA A 273 -5.31 12.24 -3.05
CA ALA A 273 -5.74 13.60 -2.70
C ALA A 273 -5.14 14.11 -1.38
N ILE A 274 -4.84 13.24 -0.42
CA ILE A 274 -4.24 13.64 0.88
C ILE A 274 -2.71 13.76 0.82
N ALA A 275 -2.08 13.16 -0.19
CA ALA A 275 -0.62 13.05 -0.30
C ALA A 275 -0.12 13.30 -1.74
N PRO A 276 -0.57 14.38 -2.42
CA PRO A 276 -0.25 14.63 -3.83
C PRO A 276 1.26 14.75 -4.08
N GLU A 277 2.03 15.24 -3.11
CA GLU A 277 3.48 15.39 -3.20
C GLU A 277 4.23 14.08 -3.48
N PHE A 278 3.66 12.93 -3.10
CA PHE A 278 4.24 11.61 -3.34
C PHE A 278 3.82 10.99 -4.68
N TYR A 279 2.65 11.38 -5.22
CA TYR A 279 2.04 10.72 -6.38
C TYR A 279 2.02 11.57 -7.65
N ASP A 280 2.09 12.89 -7.53
CA ASP A 280 2.04 13.81 -8.68
C ASP A 280 3.42 14.02 -9.33
N THR A 281 4.49 13.59 -8.64
CA THR A 281 5.88 13.69 -9.12
C THR A 281 6.34 12.45 -9.89
N ILE A 282 5.63 11.32 -9.74
CA ILE A 282 5.92 10.07 -10.42
C ILE A 282 5.15 9.96 -11.74
N ALA A 283 5.69 9.22 -12.69
CA ALA A 283 5.05 9.03 -13.98
C ALA A 283 3.79 8.16 -13.87
N TYR A 284 2.80 8.45 -14.70
CA TYR A 284 1.52 7.74 -14.74
C TYR A 284 0.95 7.71 -16.16
N HIS A 285 -0.07 6.86 -16.36
CA HIS A 285 -0.82 6.78 -17.60
C HIS A 285 -2.21 7.39 -17.48
N THR A 286 -2.76 7.88 -18.58
CA THR A 286 -4.14 8.42 -18.64
C THR A 286 -5.02 7.67 -19.65
N SER A 287 -4.42 6.81 -20.48
CA SER A 287 -5.14 5.98 -21.45
C SER A 287 -4.52 4.59 -21.56
N TRP A 288 -5.28 3.56 -21.20
CA TRP A 288 -4.89 2.17 -21.39
C TRP A 288 -4.81 1.76 -22.86
N VAL A 289 -5.65 2.36 -23.73
CA VAL A 289 -5.52 2.19 -25.18
C VAL A 289 -4.15 2.69 -25.64
N ARG A 290 -3.72 3.84 -25.14
CA ARG A 290 -2.39 4.40 -25.43
C ARG A 290 -1.27 3.53 -24.88
N VAL A 291 -1.44 2.92 -23.71
CA VAL A 291 -0.46 1.95 -23.16
C VAL A 291 -0.25 0.78 -24.12
N ILE A 292 -1.33 0.12 -24.57
CA ILE A 292 -1.23 -0.99 -25.54
C ILE A 292 -0.61 -0.50 -26.85
N TYR A 293 -1.09 0.62 -27.38
CA TYR A 293 -0.58 1.18 -28.64
C TYR A 293 0.91 1.49 -28.56
N GLU A 294 1.36 2.19 -27.53
CA GLU A 294 2.77 2.55 -27.37
C GLU A 294 3.64 1.31 -27.15
N PHE A 295 3.18 0.34 -26.35
CA PHE A 295 3.89 -0.92 -26.15
C PHE A 295 4.13 -1.66 -27.48
N VAL A 296 3.13 -1.67 -28.36
CA VAL A 296 3.22 -2.31 -29.68
C VAL A 296 4.06 -1.48 -30.66
N MET A 297 3.90 -0.15 -30.67
CA MET A 297 4.42 0.71 -31.74
C MET A 297 5.81 1.28 -31.47
N LYS A 298 6.19 1.51 -30.21
CA LYS A 298 7.53 2.02 -29.86
C LYS A 298 8.54 0.89 -29.88
N ASP A 299 9.68 1.12 -30.52
CA ASP A 299 10.70 0.09 -30.70
C ASP A 299 11.39 -0.27 -29.36
N GLU A 300 11.53 0.72 -28.48
CA GLU A 300 12.15 0.62 -27.15
C GLU A 300 11.31 -0.22 -26.16
N LEU A 301 9.98 -0.26 -26.34
CA LEU A 301 9.07 -0.98 -25.46
C LEU A 301 8.86 -2.42 -25.88
N GLY A 302 8.67 -3.32 -24.94
CA GLY A 302 8.30 -4.71 -25.22
C GLY A 302 8.41 -5.60 -23.99
N PRO A 303 8.37 -6.93 -24.16
CA PRO A 303 8.54 -7.88 -23.07
C PRO A 303 9.82 -7.64 -22.23
N GLN A 304 10.88 -7.13 -22.87
CA GLN A 304 12.14 -6.78 -22.22
C GLN A 304 12.07 -5.56 -21.29
N SER A 305 11.01 -4.74 -21.39
CA SER A 305 10.85 -3.54 -20.56
C SER A 305 10.39 -3.90 -19.13
N ARG A 306 10.34 -5.18 -18.76
CA ARG A 306 10.12 -5.60 -17.37
C ARG A 306 11.45 -5.68 -16.64
N LEU A 307 11.55 -5.02 -15.48
CA LEU A 307 12.78 -5.08 -14.68
C LEU A 307 12.94 -6.46 -14.03
N GLY A 308 13.94 -7.21 -14.51
CA GLY A 308 14.35 -8.49 -13.95
C GLY A 308 15.62 -8.36 -13.09
N ARG A 309 15.67 -9.05 -11.95
CA ARG A 309 16.81 -9.10 -11.04
C ARG A 309 17.07 -10.53 -10.57
N HIS A 310 18.34 -10.86 -10.30
CA HIS A 310 18.67 -12.15 -9.73
C HIS A 310 18.20 -12.23 -8.26
N PHE A 311 17.97 -13.45 -7.79
CA PHE A 311 17.53 -13.67 -6.42
C PHE A 311 18.53 -13.12 -5.39
N GLU A 312 19.84 -13.22 -5.67
CA GLU A 312 20.86 -12.69 -4.77
C GLU A 312 20.86 -11.15 -4.74
N ASP A 313 20.69 -10.48 -5.90
CA ASP A 313 20.55 -9.02 -5.95
C ASP A 313 19.31 -8.55 -5.19
N HIS A 314 18.20 -9.29 -5.32
CA HIS A 314 16.98 -9.03 -4.56
C HIS A 314 17.22 -9.11 -3.05
N LYS A 315 17.96 -10.12 -2.60
CA LYS A 315 18.32 -10.32 -1.19
C LYS A 315 19.29 -9.24 -0.69
N ASN A 316 20.30 -8.90 -1.49
CA ASN A 316 21.30 -7.88 -1.18
C ASN A 316 20.69 -6.48 -1.11
N GLY A 317 19.85 -6.10 -2.08
CA GLY A 317 19.13 -4.81 -2.06
C GLY A 317 18.27 -4.65 -0.81
N ARG A 318 17.59 -5.71 -0.37
CA ARG A 318 16.84 -5.72 0.89
C ARG A 318 17.74 -5.56 2.12
N ALA A 319 18.92 -6.18 2.12
CA ALA A 319 19.90 -6.01 3.19
C ALA A 319 20.42 -4.56 3.26
N THR A 320 20.64 -3.90 2.12
CA THR A 320 21.10 -2.50 2.06
C THR A 320 20.09 -1.54 2.68
N ILE A 321 18.78 -1.74 2.48
CA ILE A 321 17.73 -0.94 3.13
C ILE A 321 17.83 -1.03 4.66
N GLN A 322 18.16 -2.21 5.19
CA GLN A 322 18.35 -2.40 6.63
C GLN A 322 19.58 -1.65 7.15
N THR A 323 20.66 -1.58 6.36
CA THR A 323 21.87 -0.82 6.70
C THR A 323 21.62 0.68 6.67
N VAL A 324 21.00 1.21 5.61
CA VAL A 324 20.65 2.65 5.50
C VAL A 324 19.76 3.09 6.65
N ARG A 325 18.77 2.27 7.03
CA ARG A 325 17.90 2.53 8.20
C ARG A 325 18.64 2.50 9.54
N LYS A 326 19.76 1.76 9.64
CA LYS A 326 20.61 1.77 10.84
C LYS A 326 21.49 3.02 10.88
N SER A 327 22.05 3.43 9.75
CA SER A 327 22.86 4.65 9.65
C SER A 327 22.03 5.92 9.93
N ALA A 328 20.82 6.02 9.38
CA ALA A 328 19.90 7.14 9.64
C ALA A 328 19.32 7.17 11.08
N LYS A 329 19.61 6.16 11.91
CA LYS A 329 19.31 6.16 13.35
C LYS A 329 20.52 6.53 14.22
N ALA A 330 21.71 6.58 13.62
CA ALA A 330 22.96 6.90 14.29
C ALA A 330 23.36 8.39 14.13
N GLU A 331 22.69 9.11 13.23
CA GLU A 331 22.69 10.58 13.11
C GLU A 331 21.53 11.18 13.90
#